data_AF-A0A7X5ZP30-F1
#
_entry.id   AF-A0A7X5ZP30-F1
#
_cell.length_a   1.000
_cell.length_b   1.000
_cell.length_c   1.000
_cell.angle_alpha   90.00
_cell.angle_beta   90.00
_cell.angle_gamma   90.00
#
_symmetry.space_group_name_H-M   'P 1'
#
loop_
_entity.id
_entity.type
_entity.pdbx_description
1 polymer ?
#
loop_
_entity_poly.entity_id
_entity_poly.type
_entity_poly.pdbx_seq_one_letter_code
_entity_poly.pdbx_strand_id
1 'polypeptide(L)'
;MNAFRGTLGIKVIQCRPADPEAKGLVERANGYLETSFLPGRSFTGPADFNAQLAEWLVRANQRQHRRLGCRPIERWEADTAAMLELPPVAPVTGWRLTTRLPRDHYVRVDSNDYSVHPTAVGRRVEIVADLAQVVVTLQGNEVARHERCWADHQSITDPPHAAATSELRQARRLVAVPAIDTDVEHRSLANYDRMFDLDNEALPGSEEIA
;
A
#
# COMPACT_ATOMS: atom_id res chain seq x y z
N MET A 1 -16.60 -8.54 0.89
CA MET A 1 -16.71 -9.93 0.40
C MET A 1 -18.11 -10.30 -0.12
N ASN A 2 -19.20 -9.87 0.52
CA ASN A 2 -20.57 -10.23 0.08
C ASN A 2 -20.93 -9.71 -1.32
N ALA A 3 -20.54 -8.47 -1.67
CA ALA A 3 -20.77 -7.92 -3.01
C ALA A 3 -20.09 -8.77 -4.10
N PHE A 4 -18.81 -9.12 -3.93
CA PHE A 4 -18.06 -9.98 -4.85
C PHE A 4 -18.74 -11.33 -5.09
N ARG A 5 -19.17 -11.99 -4.01
CA ARG A 5 -19.88 -13.28 -4.08
C ARG A 5 -21.22 -13.17 -4.81
N GLY A 6 -21.98 -12.12 -4.50
CA GLY A 6 -23.28 -11.86 -5.11
C GLY A 6 -23.15 -11.58 -6.60
N THR A 7 -22.16 -10.75 -7.00
CA THR A 7 -21.92 -10.44 -8.41
C THR A 7 -21.60 -11.71 -9.20
N LEU A 8 -20.71 -12.58 -8.70
CA LEU A 8 -20.30 -13.80 -9.42
C LEU A 8 -21.21 -15.02 -9.22
N GLY A 9 -22.24 -14.93 -8.37
CA GLY A 9 -23.11 -16.07 -8.06
C GLY A 9 -22.40 -17.23 -7.35
N ILE A 10 -21.32 -16.95 -6.60
CA ILE A 10 -20.47 -17.99 -5.99
C ILE A 10 -20.72 -18.17 -4.49
N LYS A 11 -20.58 -19.42 -4.03
CA LYS A 11 -20.59 -19.79 -2.60
C LYS A 11 -19.15 -19.92 -2.09
N VAL A 12 -18.86 -19.27 -0.95
CA VAL A 12 -17.61 -19.49 -0.22
C VAL A 12 -17.84 -20.63 0.77
N ILE A 13 -17.03 -21.68 0.65
CA ILE A 13 -17.02 -22.82 1.58
C ILE A 13 -15.76 -22.72 2.41
N GLN A 14 -15.92 -22.51 3.73
CA GLN A 14 -14.81 -22.56 4.67
C GLN A 14 -14.62 -24.00 5.14
N CYS A 15 -13.44 -24.57 4.88
CA CYS A 15 -13.08 -25.89 5.38
C CYS A 15 -13.00 -25.86 6.91
N ARG A 16 -13.36 -26.98 7.55
CA ARG A 16 -13.19 -27.11 9.01
C ARG A 16 -11.70 -27.14 9.35
N PRO A 17 -11.30 -26.69 10.55
CA PRO A 17 -9.95 -26.91 11.04
C PRO A 17 -9.60 -28.40 10.98
N ALA A 18 -8.38 -28.73 10.53
CA ALA A 18 -7.90 -30.11 10.37
C ALA A 18 -8.76 -31.01 9.46
N ASP A 19 -9.22 -30.48 8.33
CA ASP A 19 -9.89 -31.25 7.25
C ASP A 19 -8.91 -31.58 6.10
N PRO A 20 -8.14 -32.68 6.20
CA PRO A 20 -7.15 -33.05 5.19
C PRO A 20 -7.78 -33.48 3.86
N GLU A 21 -9.02 -33.97 3.86
CA GLU A 21 -9.71 -34.40 2.63
C GLU A 21 -10.02 -33.19 1.74
N ALA A 22 -10.54 -32.10 2.33
CA ALA A 22 -10.81 -30.87 1.62
C ALA A 22 -9.52 -30.14 1.17
N LYS A 23 -8.44 -30.26 1.95
CA LYS A 23 -7.16 -29.56 1.68
C LYS A 23 -6.22 -30.32 0.73
N GLY A 24 -6.35 -31.65 0.64
CA GLY A 24 -5.44 -32.52 -0.09
C GLY A 24 -5.44 -32.33 -1.62
N LEU A 25 -6.45 -31.69 -2.21
CA LEU A 25 -6.39 -31.29 -3.62
C LEU A 25 -5.43 -30.12 -3.83
N VAL A 26 -5.54 -29.08 -3.00
CA VAL A 26 -4.72 -27.86 -3.07
C VAL A 26 -3.27 -28.19 -2.73
N GLU A 27 -3.03 -28.99 -1.69
CA GLU A 27 -1.67 -29.37 -1.29
C GLU A 27 -0.96 -30.19 -2.37
N ARG A 28 -1.65 -31.13 -3.02
CA ARG A 28 -1.07 -31.90 -4.13
C ARG A 28 -0.78 -31.03 -5.35
N ALA A 29 -1.63 -30.04 -5.64
CA ALA A 29 -1.37 -29.10 -6.72
C ALA A 29 -0.13 -28.23 -6.44
N ASN A 30 -0.02 -27.70 -5.22
CA ASN A 30 1.16 -26.94 -4.79
C ASN A 30 2.43 -27.79 -4.83
N GLY A 31 2.40 -29.01 -4.27
CA GLY A 31 3.54 -29.92 -4.31
C GLY A 31 3.96 -30.29 -5.74
N TYR A 32 3.01 -30.37 -6.69
CA TYR A 32 3.34 -30.58 -8.10
C TYR A 32 4.07 -29.37 -8.70
N LEU A 33 3.63 -28.15 -8.41
CA LEU A 33 4.33 -26.93 -8.83
C LEU A 33 5.74 -26.86 -8.21
N GLU A 34 5.86 -27.14 -6.92
CA GLU A 34 7.14 -27.11 -6.19
C GLU A 34 8.16 -28.13 -6.71
N THR A 35 7.70 -29.31 -7.12
CA THR A 35 8.59 -30.40 -7.57
C THR A 35 8.85 -30.40 -9.08
N SER A 36 7.96 -29.81 -9.88
CA SER A 36 8.02 -29.91 -11.35
C SER A 36 8.21 -28.57 -12.06
N PHE A 37 7.74 -27.47 -11.46
CA PHE A 37 7.87 -26.13 -12.04
C PHE A 37 8.94 -25.29 -11.33
N LEU A 38 9.07 -25.31 -10.01
CA LEU A 38 10.07 -24.47 -9.34
C LEU A 38 11.55 -24.89 -9.49
N PRO A 39 11.92 -26.19 -9.55
CA PRO A 39 13.33 -26.57 -9.44
C PRO A 39 14.21 -26.02 -10.57
N GLY A 40 15.33 -25.40 -10.21
CA GLY A 40 16.35 -24.89 -11.14
C GLY A 40 15.97 -23.62 -11.91
N ARG A 41 14.80 -23.02 -11.64
CA ARG A 41 14.38 -21.76 -12.26
C ARG A 41 14.75 -20.57 -11.37
N SER A 42 15.06 -19.44 -12.01
CA SER A 42 15.16 -18.13 -11.38
C SER A 42 14.17 -17.18 -12.04
N PHE A 43 13.76 -16.17 -11.28
CA PHE A 43 12.77 -15.20 -11.72
C PHE A 43 13.30 -13.80 -11.44
N THR A 44 13.20 -12.92 -12.43
CA THR A 44 13.55 -11.50 -12.30
C THR A 44 12.43 -10.69 -11.64
N GLY A 45 11.20 -11.22 -11.63
CA GLY A 45 10.04 -10.63 -10.96
C GLY A 45 8.74 -11.39 -11.24
N PRO A 46 7.60 -10.87 -10.76
CA PRO A 46 6.30 -11.53 -10.90
C PRO A 46 5.85 -11.74 -12.36
N ALA A 47 6.16 -10.78 -13.25
CA ALA A 47 5.82 -10.89 -14.67
C ALA A 47 6.59 -12.03 -15.36
N ASP A 48 7.89 -12.14 -15.08
CA ASP A 48 8.75 -13.22 -15.58
C ASP A 48 8.30 -14.59 -15.06
N PHE A 49 7.99 -14.68 -13.75
CA PHE A 49 7.39 -15.88 -13.17
C PHE A 49 6.12 -16.32 -13.92
N ASN A 50 5.20 -15.40 -14.16
CA ASN A 50 3.94 -15.69 -14.87
C ASN A 50 4.17 -16.12 -16.31
N ALA A 51 5.14 -15.51 -17.00
CA ALA A 51 5.50 -15.89 -18.37
C ALA A 51 6.07 -17.31 -18.43
N GLN A 52 7.04 -17.63 -17.57
CA GLN A 52 7.62 -18.98 -17.48
C GLN A 52 6.57 -20.02 -17.07
N LEU A 53 5.66 -19.67 -16.15
CA LEU A 53 4.56 -20.54 -15.74
C LEU A 53 3.61 -20.82 -16.91
N ALA A 54 3.22 -19.80 -17.65
CA ALA A 54 2.34 -19.95 -18.81
C ALA A 54 2.94 -20.88 -19.86
N GLU A 55 4.23 -20.71 -20.18
CA GLU A 55 4.94 -21.60 -21.11
C GLU A 55 5.01 -23.04 -20.60
N TRP A 56 5.30 -23.23 -19.31
CA TRP A 56 5.36 -24.55 -18.71
C TRP A 56 3.98 -25.24 -18.69
N LEU A 57 2.91 -24.50 -18.42
CA LEU A 57 1.54 -25.03 -18.38
C LEU A 57 1.10 -25.64 -19.70
N VAL A 58 1.59 -25.16 -20.85
CA VAL A 58 1.33 -25.78 -22.16
C VAL A 58 1.76 -27.25 -22.15
N ARG A 59 2.96 -27.54 -21.61
CA ARG A 59 3.47 -28.92 -21.49
C ARG A 59 2.77 -29.69 -20.38
N ALA A 60 2.55 -29.06 -19.22
CA ALA A 60 1.93 -29.71 -18.07
C ALA A 60 0.50 -30.19 -18.37
N ASN A 61 -0.27 -29.42 -19.16
CA ASN A 61 -1.64 -29.74 -19.53
C ASN A 61 -1.77 -30.83 -20.60
N GLN A 62 -0.68 -31.18 -21.29
CA GLN A 62 -0.63 -32.27 -22.27
C GLN A 62 -0.26 -33.63 -21.66
N ARG A 63 0.13 -33.69 -20.37
CA ARG A 63 0.54 -34.96 -19.75
C ARG A 63 -0.65 -35.88 -19.51
N GLN A 64 -0.43 -37.18 -19.65
CA GLN A 64 -1.43 -38.18 -19.25
C GLN A 64 -1.62 -38.13 -17.73
N HIS A 65 -2.83 -37.83 -17.28
CA HIS A 65 -3.12 -37.74 -15.86
C HIS A 65 -3.78 -39.03 -15.36
N ARG A 66 -3.05 -39.85 -14.59
CA ARG A 66 -3.49 -41.19 -14.14
C ARG A 66 -4.90 -41.21 -13.54
N ARG A 67 -5.25 -40.23 -12.70
CA ARG A 67 -6.58 -40.17 -12.07
C ARG A 67 -7.69 -39.75 -13.05
N LEU A 68 -7.37 -38.93 -14.08
CA LEU A 68 -8.36 -38.50 -15.07
C LEU A 68 -8.52 -39.53 -16.20
N GLY A 69 -7.51 -40.39 -16.40
CA GLY A 69 -7.47 -41.36 -17.50
C GLY A 69 -7.19 -40.75 -18.87
N CYS A 70 -6.98 -39.44 -18.93
CA CYS A 70 -6.78 -38.65 -20.15
C CYS A 70 -5.86 -37.46 -19.85
N ARG A 71 -5.58 -36.63 -20.87
CA ARG A 71 -4.86 -35.37 -20.69
C ARG A 71 -5.83 -34.30 -20.19
N PRO A 72 -5.43 -33.41 -19.26
CA PRO A 72 -6.30 -32.31 -18.81
C PRO A 72 -6.87 -31.47 -19.96
N ILE A 73 -6.04 -31.19 -20.98
CA ILE A 73 -6.47 -30.40 -22.14
C ILE A 73 -7.62 -31.05 -22.93
N GLU A 74 -7.73 -32.39 -22.92
CA GLU A 74 -8.79 -33.12 -23.64
C GLU A 74 -10.16 -32.97 -22.99
N ARG A 75 -10.22 -32.55 -21.71
CA ARG A 75 -11.49 -32.26 -21.02
C ARG A 75 -11.87 -30.78 -21.08
N TRP A 76 -10.91 -29.91 -21.38
CA TRP A 76 -11.08 -28.47 -21.22
C TRP A 76 -12.25 -27.90 -22.03
N GLU A 77 -12.41 -28.33 -23.30
CA GLU A 77 -13.50 -27.86 -24.16
C GLU A 77 -14.87 -28.24 -23.61
N ALA A 78 -15.05 -29.50 -23.20
CA ALA A 78 -16.30 -30.00 -22.62
C ALA A 78 -16.63 -29.31 -21.28
N ASP A 79 -15.62 -29.13 -20.42
CA ASP A 79 -15.78 -28.44 -19.15
C ASP A 79 -16.17 -26.97 -19.36
N THR A 80 -15.49 -26.26 -20.28
CA THR A 80 -15.76 -24.85 -20.60
C THR A 80 -17.17 -24.68 -21.17
N ALA A 81 -17.60 -25.58 -22.07
CA ALA A 81 -18.94 -25.56 -22.64
C ALA A 81 -20.05 -25.79 -21.60
N ALA A 82 -19.73 -26.41 -20.47
CA ALA A 82 -20.66 -26.62 -19.36
C ALA A 82 -20.64 -25.48 -18.31
N MET A 83 -19.75 -24.50 -18.43
CA MET A 83 -19.68 -23.37 -17.51
C MET A 83 -20.79 -22.34 -17.77
N LEU A 84 -21.12 -21.56 -16.75
CA LEU A 84 -22.02 -20.42 -16.88
C LEU A 84 -21.27 -19.21 -17.46
N GLU A 85 -21.98 -18.40 -18.24
CA GLU A 85 -21.46 -17.10 -18.68
C GLU A 85 -21.16 -16.20 -17.48
N LEU A 86 -20.15 -15.35 -17.64
CA LEU A 86 -19.84 -14.35 -16.62
C LEU A 86 -20.97 -13.31 -16.54
N PRO A 87 -21.32 -12.85 -15.34
CA PRO A 87 -22.25 -11.75 -15.16
C PRO A 87 -21.81 -10.51 -15.95
N PRO A 88 -22.75 -9.73 -16.52
CA PRO A 88 -22.43 -8.55 -17.33
C PRO A 88 -21.80 -7.41 -16.51
N VAL A 89 -21.89 -7.47 -15.18
CA VAL A 89 -21.31 -6.49 -14.26
C VAL A 89 -20.04 -7.09 -13.67
N ALA A 90 -18.91 -6.42 -13.91
CA ALA A 90 -17.65 -6.82 -13.31
C ALA A 90 -17.72 -6.71 -11.77
N PRO A 91 -17.17 -7.69 -11.03
CA PRO A 91 -17.13 -7.59 -9.59
C PRO A 91 -16.21 -6.45 -9.16
N VAL A 92 -16.52 -5.85 -8.01
CA VAL A 92 -15.59 -4.92 -7.35
C VAL A 92 -14.36 -5.70 -6.91
N THR A 93 -13.22 -5.36 -7.48
CA THR A 93 -11.90 -5.89 -7.12
C THR A 93 -11.07 -4.83 -6.41
N GLY A 94 -9.96 -5.27 -5.80
CA GLY A 94 -9.03 -4.39 -5.13
C GLY A 94 -9.49 -3.89 -3.76
N TRP A 95 -8.64 -3.07 -3.16
CA TRP A 95 -8.91 -2.39 -1.90
C TRP A 95 -9.46 -1.02 -2.19
N ARG A 96 -10.44 -0.61 -1.39
CA ARG A 96 -10.97 0.75 -1.41
C ARG A 96 -11.17 1.23 0.00
N LEU A 97 -10.51 2.34 0.32
CA LEU A 97 -10.50 2.92 1.64
C LEU A 97 -10.50 4.45 1.53
N THR A 98 -11.11 5.10 2.51
CA THR A 98 -11.17 6.56 2.57
C THR A 98 -10.49 7.01 3.84
N THR A 99 -9.56 7.95 3.74
CA THR A 99 -8.85 8.50 4.89
C THR A 99 -8.66 10.00 4.75
N ARG A 100 -8.43 10.69 5.87
CA ARG A 100 -8.00 12.09 5.85
C ARG A 100 -6.50 12.10 5.62
N LEU A 101 -6.02 12.80 4.59
CA LEU A 101 -4.60 12.84 4.29
C LEU A 101 -3.85 13.57 5.43
N PRO A 102 -2.87 12.91 6.09
CA PRO A 102 -2.08 13.52 7.14
C PRO A 102 -1.12 14.59 6.60
N ARG A 103 -0.51 15.35 7.52
CA ARG A 103 0.36 16.51 7.18
C ARG A 103 1.67 16.10 6.50
N ASP A 104 2.12 14.88 6.75
CA ASP A 104 3.26 14.26 6.10
C ASP A 104 2.96 13.84 4.66
N HIS A 105 1.74 14.02 4.15
CA HIS A 105 1.31 13.74 2.77
C HIS A 105 1.47 12.29 2.30
N TYR A 106 1.43 11.30 3.21
CA TYR A 106 1.48 9.88 2.87
C TYR A 106 0.16 9.15 3.16
N VAL A 107 -0.12 8.12 2.37
CA VAL A 107 -1.16 7.13 2.64
C VAL A 107 -0.54 5.75 2.76
N ARG A 108 -0.98 4.97 3.74
CA ARG A 108 -0.49 3.62 3.96
C ARG A 108 -1.39 2.59 3.32
N VAL A 109 -0.82 1.70 2.51
CA VAL A 109 -1.52 0.54 1.92
C VAL A 109 -0.60 -0.67 2.00
N ASP A 110 -1.08 -1.77 2.59
CA ASP A 110 -0.33 -3.02 2.83
C ASP A 110 1.10 -2.76 3.35
N SER A 111 1.20 -2.08 4.49
CA SER A 111 2.47 -1.75 5.17
C SER A 111 3.42 -0.80 4.43
N ASN A 112 3.05 -0.28 3.25
CA ASN A 112 3.84 0.66 2.47
C ASN A 112 3.21 2.05 2.45
N ASP A 113 4.05 3.08 2.47
CA ASP A 113 3.66 4.48 2.44
C ASP A 113 3.81 5.05 1.03
N TYR A 114 2.73 5.60 0.49
CA TYR A 114 2.68 6.23 -0.83
C TYR A 114 2.45 7.72 -0.67
N SER A 115 3.33 8.54 -1.25
CA SER A 115 3.18 9.99 -1.24
C SER A 115 1.94 10.43 -2.02
N VAL A 116 1.31 11.51 -1.59
CA VAL A 116 0.17 12.12 -2.26
C VAL A 116 0.44 13.60 -2.46
N HIS A 117 -0.08 14.18 -3.55
CA HIS A 117 0.09 15.59 -3.81
C HIS A 117 -0.37 16.45 -2.60
N PRO A 118 0.45 17.39 -2.12
CA PRO A 118 0.23 18.08 -0.84
C PRO A 118 -1.01 18.99 -0.83
N THR A 119 -1.60 19.31 -1.98
CA THR A 119 -2.89 20.03 -2.07
C THR A 119 -4.05 19.25 -1.45
N ALA A 120 -3.91 17.94 -1.28
CA ALA A 120 -4.89 17.07 -0.64
C ALA A 120 -4.73 17.02 0.90
N VAL A 121 -3.68 17.63 1.48
CA VAL A 121 -3.38 17.54 2.92
C VAL A 121 -4.56 18.08 3.75
N GLY A 122 -4.97 17.32 4.76
CA GLY A 122 -6.11 17.64 5.58
C GLY A 122 -7.46 17.49 4.87
N ARG A 123 -7.52 16.92 3.66
CA ARG A 123 -8.78 16.59 2.99
C ARG A 123 -9.03 15.08 3.04
N ARG A 124 -10.29 14.67 2.89
CA ARG A 124 -10.63 13.24 2.75
C ARG A 124 -10.30 12.81 1.33
N VAL A 125 -9.48 11.78 1.20
CA VAL A 125 -9.08 11.17 -0.07
C VAL A 125 -9.61 9.74 -0.13
N GLU A 126 -9.93 9.30 -1.34
CA GLU A 126 -10.28 7.91 -1.65
C GLU A 126 -9.06 7.22 -2.25
N ILE A 127 -8.71 6.07 -1.68
CA ILE A 127 -7.58 5.25 -2.10
C ILE A 127 -8.16 3.98 -2.69
N VAL A 128 -7.81 3.72 -3.94
CA VAL A 128 -8.12 2.49 -4.67
C VAL A 128 -6.81 1.82 -5.00
N ALA A 129 -6.65 0.58 -4.56
CA ALA A 129 -5.46 -0.22 -4.87
C ALA A 129 -5.87 -1.52 -5.54
N ASP A 130 -5.14 -1.90 -6.58
CA ASP A 130 -5.22 -3.21 -7.21
C ASP A 130 -3.86 -3.92 -7.11
N LEU A 131 -3.65 -4.97 -7.91
CA LEU A 131 -2.40 -5.73 -7.86
C LEU A 131 -1.21 -5.00 -8.49
N ALA A 132 -1.47 -3.98 -9.31
CA ALA A 132 -0.49 -3.28 -10.14
C ALA A 132 -0.28 -1.83 -9.69
N GLN A 133 -1.28 -1.17 -9.08
CA GLN A 133 -1.19 0.25 -8.74
C GLN A 133 -1.97 0.64 -7.49
N VAL A 134 -1.58 1.79 -6.94
CA VAL A 134 -2.30 2.54 -5.90
C VAL A 134 -2.67 3.90 -6.48
N VAL A 135 -3.97 4.19 -6.54
CA VAL A 135 -4.51 5.45 -7.04
C VAL A 135 -5.21 6.16 -5.89
N VAL A 136 -4.89 7.44 -5.71
CA VAL A 136 -5.50 8.31 -4.70
C VAL A 136 -6.26 9.42 -5.40
N THR A 137 -7.53 9.58 -5.05
CA THR A 137 -8.39 10.61 -5.62
C THR A 137 -8.97 11.51 -4.54
N LEU A 138 -9.24 12.75 -4.91
CA LEU A 138 -9.85 13.78 -4.10
C LEU A 138 -11.05 14.35 -4.84
N GLN A 139 -12.25 14.01 -4.38
CA GLN A 139 -13.51 14.38 -5.05
C GLN A 139 -13.52 13.97 -6.54
N GLY A 140 -13.00 12.77 -6.85
CA GLY A 140 -12.91 12.25 -8.22
C GLY A 140 -11.67 12.69 -9.00
N ASN A 141 -10.91 13.68 -8.53
CA ASN A 141 -9.67 14.11 -9.19
C ASN A 141 -8.48 13.30 -8.67
N GLU A 142 -7.67 12.73 -9.56
CA GLU A 142 -6.45 12.01 -9.19
C GLU A 142 -5.41 12.95 -8.59
N VAL A 143 -4.90 12.59 -7.41
CA VAL A 143 -3.88 13.33 -6.66
C VAL A 143 -2.64 12.49 -6.37
N ALA A 144 -2.65 11.21 -6.72
CA ALA A 144 -1.48 10.34 -6.77
C ALA A 144 -1.79 9.07 -7.57
N ARG A 145 -0.77 8.56 -8.26
CA ARG A 145 -0.75 7.23 -8.85
C ARG A 145 0.63 6.62 -8.70
N HIS A 146 0.68 5.42 -8.15
CA HIS A 146 1.92 4.69 -7.90
C HIS A 146 1.80 3.26 -8.40
N GLU A 147 2.90 2.67 -8.82
CA GLU A 147 2.99 1.22 -8.98
C GLU A 147 2.89 0.53 -7.62
N ARG A 148 2.31 -0.68 -7.62
CA ARG A 148 2.13 -1.47 -6.41
C ARG A 148 3.46 -2.02 -5.93
N CYS A 149 3.86 -1.66 -4.71
CA CYS A 149 4.96 -2.29 -4.01
C CYS A 149 4.45 -3.43 -3.14
N TRP A 150 5.07 -4.60 -3.29
CA TRP A 150 4.78 -5.83 -2.53
C TRP A 150 5.85 -6.19 -1.50
N ALA A 151 6.89 -5.37 -1.37
CA ALA A 151 7.79 -5.42 -0.22
C ALA A 151 7.09 -4.82 1.01
N ASP A 152 7.69 -4.94 2.19
CA ASP A 152 7.11 -4.36 3.41
C ASP A 152 7.87 -3.08 3.82
N HIS A 153 7.16 -2.16 4.47
CA HIS A 153 7.72 -0.96 5.12
C HIS A 153 8.50 -0.03 4.18
N GLN A 154 8.11 0.05 2.91
CA GLN A 154 8.69 0.98 1.94
C GLN A 154 7.99 2.34 1.98
N SER A 155 8.72 3.41 1.70
CA SER A 155 8.18 4.76 1.51
C SER A 155 8.46 5.22 0.09
N ILE A 156 7.40 5.45 -0.69
CA ILE A 156 7.45 5.70 -2.12
C ILE A 156 7.03 7.14 -2.38
N THR A 157 8.03 7.97 -2.70
CA THR A 157 7.87 9.39 -2.95
C THR A 157 7.93 9.65 -4.44
N ASP A 158 6.84 10.18 -5.01
CA ASP A 158 6.83 10.64 -6.40
C ASP A 158 7.57 11.99 -6.49
N PRO A 159 8.53 12.18 -7.41
CA PRO A 159 9.26 13.45 -7.51
C PRO A 159 8.39 14.72 -7.63
N PRO A 160 7.26 14.74 -8.37
CA PRO A 160 6.30 15.84 -8.38
C PRO A 160 5.72 16.16 -6.99
N HIS A 161 5.42 15.15 -6.17
CA HIS A 161 4.92 15.37 -4.81
C HIS A 161 5.99 16.00 -3.91
N ALA A 162 7.24 15.56 -4.05
CA ALA A 162 8.37 16.13 -3.32
C ALA A 162 8.63 17.58 -3.71
N ALA A 163 8.58 17.90 -5.01
CA ALA A 163 8.71 19.25 -5.54
C ALA A 163 7.60 20.18 -5.02
N ALA A 164 6.34 19.78 -5.18
CA ALA A 164 5.19 20.54 -4.69
C ALA A 164 5.24 20.80 -3.17
N THR A 165 5.72 19.81 -2.40
CA THR A 165 5.89 19.97 -0.95
C THR A 165 6.99 20.99 -0.63
N SER A 166 8.08 20.99 -1.39
CA SER A 166 9.18 21.93 -1.22
C SER A 166 8.78 23.37 -1.56
N GLU A 167 8.01 23.56 -2.64
CA GLU A 167 7.42 24.84 -3.04
C GLU A 167 6.48 25.39 -1.97
N LEU A 168 5.56 24.58 -1.45
CA LEU A 168 4.66 24.99 -0.37
C LEU A 168 5.41 25.38 0.90
N ARG A 169 6.49 24.64 1.25
CA ARG A 169 7.35 25.00 2.39
C ARG A 169 8.08 26.32 2.14
N GLN A 170 8.57 26.56 0.93
CA GLN A 170 9.24 27.82 0.57
C GLN A 170 8.26 28.99 0.59
N ALA A 171 7.10 28.86 -0.04
CA ALA A 171 6.04 29.87 0.00
C ALA A 171 5.68 30.21 1.45
N ARG A 172 5.50 29.21 2.31
CA ARG A 172 5.20 29.43 3.73
C ARG A 172 6.33 30.12 4.50
N ARG A 173 7.60 29.92 4.13
CA ARG A 173 8.72 30.68 4.70
C ARG A 173 8.74 32.14 4.25
N LEU A 174 8.33 32.40 3.02
CA LEU A 174 8.32 33.73 2.40
C LEU A 174 7.10 34.57 2.79
N VAL A 175 6.02 33.93 3.25
CA VAL A 175 4.90 34.64 3.88
C VAL A 175 5.42 35.30 5.15
N ALA A 176 5.63 36.62 5.09
CA ALA A 176 5.95 37.42 6.25
C ALA A 176 4.87 37.18 7.31
N VAL A 177 5.28 36.71 8.48
CA VAL A 177 4.42 36.78 9.66
C VAL A 177 4.25 38.28 9.92
N PRO A 178 3.03 38.85 9.84
CA PRO A 178 2.85 40.23 10.20
C PRO A 178 3.42 40.40 11.61
N ALA A 179 4.27 41.41 11.79
CA ALA A 179 4.76 41.73 13.11
C ALA A 179 3.55 41.82 14.02
N ILE A 180 3.52 40.98 15.06
CA ILE A 180 2.47 41.06 16.07
C ILE A 180 2.77 42.35 16.80
N ASP A 181 2.17 43.45 16.34
CA ASP A 181 2.16 44.75 17.00
C ASP A 181 1.13 44.69 18.14
N THR A 182 1.32 43.69 19.01
CA THR A 182 0.67 43.69 20.31
C THR A 182 1.67 44.36 21.22
N ASP A 183 1.26 45.49 21.79
CA ASP A 183 2.01 46.18 22.83
C ASP A 183 1.97 45.28 24.07
N VAL A 184 2.86 44.29 24.10
CA VAL A 184 3.03 43.40 25.25
C VAL A 184 3.82 44.22 26.26
N GLU A 185 3.24 44.44 27.44
CA GLU A 185 3.97 45.04 28.55
C GLU A 185 5.24 44.21 28.81
N HIS A 186 6.39 44.73 28.35
CA HIS A 186 7.69 44.18 28.68
C HIS A 186 7.99 44.52 30.14
N ARG A 187 7.57 43.64 31.06
CA ARG A 187 8.02 43.74 32.46
C ARG A 187 9.53 43.62 32.50
N SER A 188 10.18 44.55 33.19
CA SER A 188 11.62 44.51 33.43
C SER A 188 12.04 43.14 33.98
N LEU A 189 13.11 42.56 33.42
CA LEU A 189 13.67 41.28 33.83
C LEU A 189 14.05 41.27 35.32
N ALA A 190 14.45 42.43 35.86
CA ALA A 190 14.74 42.63 37.28
C ALA A 190 13.54 42.31 38.21
N ASN A 191 12.30 42.30 37.70
CA ASN A 191 11.16 41.86 38.48
C ASN A 191 11.13 40.33 38.67
N TYR A 192 11.64 39.57 37.69
CA TYR A 192 11.81 38.13 37.82
C TYR A 192 13.04 37.82 38.68
N ASP A 193 14.13 38.58 38.50
CA ASP A 193 15.34 38.40 39.30
C ASP A 193 15.06 38.61 40.79
N ARG A 194 14.24 39.61 41.16
CA ARG A 194 13.73 39.78 42.55
C ARG A 194 12.77 38.69 43.00
N MET A 195 11.93 38.17 42.11
CA MET A 195 10.95 37.14 42.46
C MET A 195 11.63 35.79 42.72
N PHE A 196 12.77 35.55 42.08
CA PHE A 196 13.57 34.33 42.21
C PHE A 196 14.84 34.54 43.07
N ASP A 197 14.97 35.69 43.75
CA ASP A 197 16.15 36.06 44.58
C ASP A 197 17.51 35.94 43.86
N LEU A 198 17.52 36.08 42.52
CA LEU A 198 18.73 36.00 41.68
C LEU A 198 19.62 37.25 41.83
N ASP A 199 19.11 38.33 42.42
CA ASP A 199 19.86 39.54 42.73
C ASP A 199 20.93 39.34 43.82
N ASN A 200 20.87 38.20 44.53
CA ASN A 200 21.68 37.96 45.73
C ASN A 200 22.76 36.87 45.55
N GLU A 201 22.87 36.26 44.38
CA GLU A 201 24.00 35.40 44.04
C GLU A 201 25.06 36.21 43.29
N ALA A 202 26.05 36.71 44.05
CA ALA A 202 27.33 37.07 43.48
C ALA A 202 27.91 35.82 42.80
N LEU A 203 27.86 35.79 41.46
CA LEU A 203 28.59 34.82 40.65
C LEU A 203 30.07 34.89 41.08
N PRO A 204 30.66 33.81 41.64
CA PRO A 204 32.09 33.78 41.87
C PRO A 204 32.78 33.87 40.51
N GLY A 205 33.80 34.73 40.44
CA GLY A 205 34.46 35.12 39.21
C GLY A 205 34.79 33.94 38.29
N SER A 206 34.43 34.11 37.02
CA SER A 206 35.00 33.32 35.94
C SER A 206 36.49 33.69 35.82
N GLU A 207 37.34 32.88 36.43
CA GLU A 207 38.76 32.83 36.09
C GLU A 207 38.92 32.51 34.60
N GLU A 208 39.76 33.32 33.99
CA GLU A 208 40.30 33.26 32.64
C GLU A 208 41.02 31.90 32.45
N ILE A 209 40.53 31.07 31.52
CA ILE A 209 41.27 29.89 31.05
C ILE A 209 41.82 30.24 29.67
N ALA A 210 43.14 30.41 29.63
CA ALA A 210 43.99 30.43 28.44
C ALA A 210 44.10 29.04 27.79
#